data_AF-A0A957DJT8-F1
#
_entry.id   AF-A0A957DJT8-F1
#
_cell.length_a   1.000
_cell.length_b   1.000
_cell.length_c   1.000
_cell.angle_alpha   90.00
_cell.angle_beta   90.00
_cell.angle_gamma   90.00
#
_symmetry.space_group_name_H-M   'P 1'
#
loop_
_entity.id
_entity.type
_entity.pdbx_description
1 polymer ?
#
loop_
_entity_poly.entity_id
_entity_poly.type
_entity_poly.pdbx_seq_one_letter_code
_entity_poly.pdbx_strand_id
1 'polypeptide(L)'
;RTLASALQDTDLQSKVRKLSHSPISEVEAEYISFMLRSDLVFGQLVYQITGVGRPRVSKAAVLGVRIPLPPLSIQKEIVSAAKMARQHYEECRRRSELAVQEGEQALRSAYIFATEKLCPR
;
A
#
# COMPACT_ATOMS: atom_id res chain seq x y z
N ARG A 1 10.05 42.30 29.74
CA ARG A 1 9.83 40.87 30.04
C ARG A 1 10.73 40.08 29.10
N THR A 2 11.83 39.53 29.61
CA THR A 2 12.82 38.79 28.81
C THR A 2 12.26 37.44 28.35
N LEU A 3 12.72 36.90 27.23
CA LEU A 3 12.31 35.57 26.73
C LEU A 3 12.48 34.47 27.79
N ALA A 4 13.46 34.61 28.68
CA ALA A 4 13.68 33.72 29.82
C ALA A 4 12.50 33.68 30.81
N SER A 5 11.82 34.82 31.03
CA SER A 5 10.65 34.89 31.94
C SER A 5 9.39 34.24 31.36
N ALA A 6 9.29 34.11 30.03
CA ALA A 6 8.15 33.46 29.37
C ALA A 6 8.25 31.93 29.41
N LEU A 7 9.45 31.36 29.50
CA LEU A 7 9.69 29.91 29.59
C LEU A 7 9.38 29.32 30.97
N GLN A 8 9.33 30.16 32.01
CA GLN A 8 9.03 29.76 33.39
C GLN A 8 7.53 29.88 33.72
N ASP A 9 6.72 30.35 32.79
CA ASP A 9 5.30 30.56 33.00
C ASP A 9 4.56 29.20 32.97
N THR A 10 4.28 28.67 34.16
CA THR A 10 3.63 27.36 34.36
C THR A 10 2.27 27.27 33.69
N ASP A 11 1.58 28.40 33.47
CA ASP A 11 0.30 28.41 32.78
C ASP A 11 0.47 28.21 31.26
N LEU A 12 1.53 28.79 30.65
CA LEU A 12 1.91 28.48 29.27
C LEU A 12 2.39 27.05 29.12
N GLN A 13 3.24 26.55 30.04
CA GLN A 13 3.70 25.16 30.00
C GLN A 13 2.53 24.17 30.12
N SER A 14 1.55 24.46 30.99
CA SER A 14 0.36 23.61 31.15
C SER A 14 -0.56 23.67 29.92
N LYS A 15 -0.68 24.83 29.24
CA LYS A 15 -1.43 24.98 27.99
C LYS A 15 -0.75 24.30 26.81
N VAL A 16 0.57 24.39 26.67
CA VAL A 16 1.35 23.66 25.65
C VAL A 16 1.24 22.14 25.87
N ARG A 17 1.29 21.69 27.13
CA ARG A 17 1.08 20.27 27.48
C ARG A 17 -0.36 19.80 27.24
N LYS A 18 -1.36 20.66 27.45
CA LYS A 18 -2.77 20.37 27.10
C LYS A 18 -3.03 20.34 25.59
N LEU A 19 -2.26 21.09 24.79
CA LEU A 19 -2.33 21.03 23.32
C LEU A 19 -1.66 19.79 22.72
N SER A 20 -0.79 19.09 23.45
CA SER A 20 -0.12 17.87 23.00
C SER A 20 -0.86 16.56 23.35
N HIS A 21 -1.99 16.63 24.06
CA HIS A 21 -2.72 15.44 24.55
C HIS A 21 -4.13 15.29 23.99
N SER A 22 -4.46 15.92 22.86
CA SER A 22 -5.40 15.25 21.97
C SER A 22 -4.66 14.00 21.49
N PRO A 23 -5.16 12.76 21.68
CA PRO A 23 -4.44 11.59 21.22
C PRO A 23 -4.46 11.66 19.69
N ILE A 24 -3.45 12.29 19.11
CA ILE A 24 -3.07 12.03 17.74
C ILE A 24 -2.64 10.57 17.81
N SER A 25 -3.60 9.67 17.57
CA SER A 25 -3.33 8.26 17.37
C SER A 25 -2.14 8.18 16.44
N GLU A 26 -1.02 7.61 16.91
CA GLU A 26 0.14 7.42 16.05
C GLU A 26 -0.29 6.57 14.87
N VAL A 27 -0.14 7.13 13.66
CA VAL A 27 -0.58 6.50 12.42
C VAL A 27 0.64 6.03 11.65
N GLU A 28 0.68 4.74 11.36
CA GLU A 28 1.69 4.17 10.47
C GLU A 28 1.35 4.50 9.01
N ALA A 29 2.28 5.11 8.26
CA ALA A 29 2.01 5.57 6.91
C ALA A 29 1.69 4.40 5.95
N GLU A 30 2.37 3.27 6.14
CA GLU A 30 2.14 2.06 5.36
C GLU A 30 0.77 1.43 5.65
N TYR A 31 0.27 1.57 6.88
CA TYR A 31 -1.07 1.12 7.24
C TYR A 31 -2.13 1.89 6.46
N ILE A 32 -2.03 3.22 6.40
CA ILE A 32 -2.93 4.05 5.60
C ILE A 32 -2.84 3.67 4.12
N SER A 33 -1.63 3.50 3.61
CA SER A 33 -1.41 3.05 2.24
C SER A 33 -2.12 1.71 1.97
N PHE A 34 -1.99 0.74 2.87
CA PHE A 34 -2.66 -0.56 2.78
C PHE A 34 -4.19 -0.40 2.78
N MET A 35 -4.73 0.37 3.74
CA MET A 35 -6.17 0.60 3.85
C MET A 35 -6.76 1.29 2.63
N LEU A 36 -6.08 2.28 2.04
CA LEU A 36 -6.53 2.97 0.83
C LEU A 36 -6.68 2.05 -0.40
N ARG A 37 -5.97 0.92 -0.42
CA ARG A 37 -6.10 -0.11 -1.48
C ARG A 37 -7.11 -1.20 -1.14
N SER A 38 -7.69 -1.19 0.05
CA SER A 38 -8.65 -2.20 0.49
C SER A 38 -10.03 -1.95 -0.09
N ASP A 39 -10.81 -3.03 -0.22
CA ASP A 39 -12.21 -2.96 -0.63
C ASP A 39 -13.07 -2.12 0.33
N LEU A 40 -12.67 -2.01 1.60
CA LEU A 40 -13.35 -1.17 2.59
C LEU A 40 -13.35 0.32 2.19
N VAL A 41 -12.21 0.82 1.70
CA VAL A 41 -12.09 2.19 1.22
C VAL A 41 -12.69 2.33 -0.17
N PHE A 42 -12.42 1.36 -1.05
CA PHE A 42 -12.94 1.39 -2.41
C PHE A 42 -14.48 1.39 -2.44
N GLY A 43 -15.13 0.58 -1.61
CA GLY A 43 -16.58 0.51 -1.49
C GLY A 43 -17.23 1.80 -1.01
N GLN A 44 -16.53 2.62 -0.23
CA GLN A 44 -17.02 3.96 0.15
C GLN A 44 -16.95 4.95 -1.02
N LEU A 45 -15.97 4.78 -1.91
CA LEU A 45 -15.71 5.68 -3.03
C LEU A 45 -16.44 5.31 -4.31
N VAL A 46 -16.82 4.04 -4.51
CA VAL A 46 -17.34 3.52 -5.78
C VAL A 46 -18.53 4.31 -6.31
N TYR A 47 -19.44 4.74 -5.43
CA TYR A 47 -20.62 5.54 -5.79
C TYR A 47 -20.33 7.02 -6.04
N GLN A 48 -19.12 7.47 -5.71
CA GLN A 48 -18.66 8.85 -5.89
C GLN A 48 -17.72 9.00 -7.09
N ILE A 49 -17.45 7.90 -7.81
CA ILE A 49 -16.67 7.90 -9.04
C ILE A 49 -17.49 8.51 -10.17
N THR A 50 -16.89 9.46 -10.89
CA THR A 50 -17.50 10.13 -12.05
C THR A 50 -16.63 9.97 -13.29
N GLY A 51 -17.22 10.03 -14.47
CA GLY A 51 -16.51 9.91 -15.76
C GLY A 51 -16.32 8.45 -16.21
N VAL A 52 -16.74 8.18 -17.45
CA VAL A 52 -16.78 6.81 -18.00
C VAL A 52 -15.41 6.32 -18.48
N GLY A 53 -14.68 7.13 -19.25
CA GLY A 53 -13.36 6.74 -19.78
C GLY A 53 -12.19 7.05 -18.84
N ARG A 54 -12.39 7.95 -17.87
CA ARG A 54 -11.38 8.33 -16.87
C ARG A 54 -12.10 8.53 -15.54
N PRO A 55 -12.13 7.51 -14.65
CA PRO A 55 -12.78 7.63 -13.37
C PRO A 55 -12.12 8.72 -12.53
N ARG A 56 -12.94 9.61 -11.98
CA ARG A 56 -12.54 10.75 -11.15
C ARG A 56 -13.24 10.67 -9.81
N VAL A 57 -12.50 10.95 -8.75
CA VAL A 57 -13.00 11.07 -7.39
C VAL A 57 -12.63 12.46 -6.88
N SER A 58 -13.56 13.15 -6.23
CA SER A 58 -13.30 14.51 -5.70
C SER A 58 -12.37 14.46 -4.49
N LYS A 59 -11.64 15.55 -4.23
CA LYS A 59 -10.79 15.65 -3.01
C LYS A 59 -11.62 15.49 -1.73
N ALA A 60 -12.84 16.05 -1.72
CA ALA A 60 -13.75 15.94 -0.58
C ALA A 60 -14.18 14.49 -0.32
N ALA A 61 -14.46 13.73 -1.39
CA ALA A 61 -14.77 12.31 -1.31
C ALA A 61 -13.63 11.51 -0.65
N VAL A 62 -12.39 11.72 -1.11
CA VAL A 62 -11.22 11.02 -0.56
C VAL A 62 -10.98 11.36 0.91
N LEU A 63 -11.09 12.65 1.28
CA LEU A 63 -10.90 13.09 2.68
C LEU A 63 -12.06 12.66 3.60
N GLY A 64 -13.22 12.33 3.04
CA GLY A 64 -14.40 11.87 3.79
C GLY A 64 -14.42 10.37 4.08
N VAL A 65 -13.46 9.59 3.56
CA VAL A 65 -13.36 8.15 3.79
C VAL A 65 -13.13 7.85 5.26
N ARG A 66 -13.90 6.90 5.81
CA ARG A 66 -13.72 6.41 7.16
C ARG A 66 -12.75 5.23 7.16
N ILE A 67 -11.63 5.40 7.86
CA ILE A 67 -10.61 4.38 8.04
C ILE A 67 -10.59 3.98 9.52
N PRO A 68 -10.78 2.70 9.88
CA PRO A 68 -10.60 2.25 11.25
C PRO A 68 -9.13 2.44 11.66
N LEU A 69 -8.90 2.94 12.87
CA LEU A 69 -7.55 3.26 13.33
C LEU A 69 -7.24 2.50 14.62
N PRO A 70 -6.75 1.25 14.52
CA PRO A 70 -6.38 0.45 15.68
C PRO A 70 -5.08 0.97 16.33
N PRO A 71 -4.69 0.46 17.50
CA PRO A 71 -3.41 0.81 18.12
C PRO A 71 -2.20 0.57 17.20
N LEU A 72 -1.13 1.36 17.37
CA LEU A 72 0.04 1.33 16.48
C LEU A 72 0.68 -0.07 16.34
N SER A 73 0.71 -0.86 17.41
CA SER A 73 1.22 -2.25 17.36
C SER A 73 0.44 -3.10 16.35
N ILE A 74 -0.89 -3.03 16.41
CA ILE A 74 -1.79 -3.74 15.51
C ILE A 74 -1.67 -3.23 14.08
N GLN A 75 -1.52 -1.90 13.88
CA GLN A 75 -1.26 -1.33 12.55
C GLN A 75 0.00 -1.95 11.93
N LYS A 76 1.09 -2.05 12.70
CA LYS A 76 2.37 -2.64 12.26
C LYS A 76 2.26 -4.14 11.99
N GLU A 77 1.52 -4.88 12.80
CA GLU A 77 1.27 -6.32 12.58
C GLU A 77 0.53 -6.56 11.26
N ILE A 78 -0.53 -5.79 10.99
CA ILE A 78 -1.29 -5.87 9.74
C ILE A 78 -0.38 -5.58 8.53
N VAL A 79 0.41 -4.52 8.61
CA VAL A 79 1.35 -4.14 7.53
C VAL A 79 2.40 -5.24 7.30
N SER A 80 2.94 -5.81 8.37
CA SER A 80 3.91 -6.91 8.28
C SER A 80 3.31 -8.14 7.61
N ALA A 81 2.11 -8.54 8.02
CA ALA A 81 1.38 -9.65 7.40
C ALA A 81 1.12 -9.40 5.90
N ALA A 82 0.68 -8.20 5.54
CA ALA A 82 0.44 -7.81 4.16
C ALA A 82 1.73 -7.83 3.31
N LYS A 83 2.86 -7.37 3.87
CA LYS A 83 4.17 -7.41 3.21
C LYS A 83 4.64 -8.83 2.97
N MET A 84 4.56 -9.70 3.97
CA MET A 84 4.93 -11.12 3.81
C MET A 84 4.07 -11.81 2.74
N ALA A 85 2.76 -11.57 2.76
CA ALA A 85 1.85 -12.12 1.74
C ALA A 85 2.21 -11.63 0.32
N ARG A 86 2.54 -10.33 0.17
CA ARG A 86 2.96 -9.76 -1.11
C ARG A 86 4.26 -10.38 -1.63
N GLN A 87 5.26 -10.53 -0.76
CA GLN A 87 6.53 -11.15 -1.14
C GLN A 87 6.33 -12.59 -1.61
N HIS A 88 5.52 -13.36 -0.89
CA HIS A 88 5.19 -14.72 -1.29
C HIS A 88 4.45 -14.78 -2.64
N TYR A 89 3.51 -13.87 -2.87
CA TYR A 89 2.82 -13.73 -4.15
C TYR A 89 3.79 -13.42 -5.30
N GLU A 90 4.70 -12.47 -5.11
CA GLU A 90 5.68 -12.08 -6.13
C GLU A 90 6.62 -13.23 -6.48
N GLU A 91 7.06 -13.99 -5.48
CA GLU A 91 7.90 -15.17 -5.70
C GLU A 91 7.15 -16.27 -6.48
N CYS A 92 5.92 -16.58 -6.10
CA CYS A 92 5.10 -17.55 -6.82
C CYS A 92 4.87 -17.13 -8.27
N ARG A 93 4.58 -15.84 -8.48
CA ARG A 93 4.39 -15.26 -9.82
C ARG A 93 5.65 -15.41 -10.66
N ARG A 94 6.80 -15.00 -10.11
CA ARG A 94 8.11 -15.08 -10.79
C ARG A 94 8.42 -16.52 -11.22
N ARG A 95 8.22 -17.48 -10.32
CA ARG A 95 8.41 -18.91 -10.61
C ARG A 95 7.50 -19.39 -11.73
N SER A 96 6.23 -18.97 -11.73
CA SER A 96 5.29 -19.30 -12.80
C SER A 96 5.74 -18.72 -14.15
N GLU A 97 6.20 -17.47 -14.18
CA GLU A 97 6.68 -16.82 -15.40
C GLU A 97 7.91 -17.54 -15.97
N LEU A 98 8.87 -17.92 -15.11
CA LEU A 98 10.04 -18.71 -15.51
C LEU A 98 9.66 -20.08 -16.07
N ALA A 99 8.74 -20.80 -15.42
CA ALA A 99 8.30 -22.12 -15.88
C ALA A 99 7.65 -22.05 -17.27
N VAL A 100 6.87 -20.99 -17.54
CA VAL A 100 6.30 -20.75 -18.88
C VAL A 100 7.41 -20.51 -19.91
N GLN A 101 8.40 -19.67 -19.58
CA GLN A 101 9.52 -19.39 -20.48
C GLN A 101 10.36 -20.64 -20.79
N GLU A 102 10.65 -21.46 -19.78
CA GLU A 102 11.36 -22.73 -19.96
C GLU A 102 10.60 -23.68 -20.89
N GLY A 103 9.28 -23.77 -20.71
CA GLY A 103 8.40 -24.55 -21.60
C GLY A 103 8.42 -24.06 -23.04
N GLU A 104 8.33 -22.75 -23.26
CA GLU A 104 8.40 -22.15 -24.60
C GLU A 104 9.77 -22.41 -25.27
N GLN A 105 10.86 -22.30 -24.52
CA GLN A 105 12.20 -22.58 -25.02
C GLN A 105 12.37 -24.05 -25.42
N ALA A 106 11.82 -24.98 -24.62
CA ALA A 106 11.84 -26.41 -24.94
C ALA A 106 11.06 -26.73 -26.22
N LEU A 107 9.87 -26.13 -26.41
CA LEU A 107 9.11 -26.27 -27.65
C LEU A 107 9.88 -25.72 -28.86
N ARG A 108 10.49 -24.55 -28.70
CA ARG A 108 11.27 -23.90 -29.75
C ARG A 108 12.48 -24.74 -30.16
N SER A 109 13.22 -25.28 -29.20
CA SER A 109 14.40 -26.11 -29.48
C SER A 109 14.00 -27.44 -30.15
N ALA A 110 12.90 -28.06 -29.72
CA ALA A 110 12.35 -29.24 -30.38
C ALA A 110 11.95 -28.96 -31.84
N TYR A 111 11.34 -27.80 -32.11
CA TYR A 111 11.00 -27.38 -33.47
C TYR A 111 12.25 -27.17 -34.33
N ILE A 112 13.26 -26.46 -33.82
CA ILE A 112 14.55 -26.25 -34.51
C ILE A 112 15.18 -27.61 -34.83
N PHE A 113 15.29 -28.49 -33.84
CA PHE A 113 15.83 -29.83 -34.02
C PHE A 113 15.07 -30.62 -35.12
N ALA A 114 13.75 -30.59 -35.12
CA ALA A 114 12.94 -31.24 -36.15
C ALA A 114 13.23 -30.66 -37.54
N THR A 115 13.32 -29.33 -37.67
CA THR A 115 13.62 -28.68 -38.95
C THR A 115 15.01 -29.03 -39.48
N GLU A 116 16.02 -29.11 -38.63
CA GLU A 116 17.39 -29.51 -39.00
C GLU A 116 17.45 -30.95 -39.53
N LYS A 117 16.62 -31.86 -38.98
CA LYS A 117 16.56 -33.26 -39.42
C LYS A 117 15.77 -33.45 -40.72
N LEU A 118 14.69 -32.69 -40.90
CA LEU A 118 13.82 -32.82 -42.08
C LEU A 118 14.41 -32.14 -43.32
N CYS A 119 15.12 -31.02 -43.15
CA CYS A 119 15.77 -30.30 -44.23
C CYS A 119 17.26 -30.08 -43.91
N PRO A 120 18.10 -31.11 -44.06
CA PRO A 120 19.55 -30.95 -43.92
C PRO A 120 20.04 -30.00 -45.02
N ARG A 121 20.89 -29.03 -44.64
CA ARG A 121 21.58 -28.16 -45.60
C ARG A 121 22.72 -28.88 -46.29
#